data_AF-A0A7L5CE24-F1
#
_entry.id   AF-A0A7L5CE24-F1
#
_cell.length_a   1.000
_cell.length_b   1.000
_cell.length_c   1.000
_cell.angle_alpha   90.00
_cell.angle_beta   90.00
_cell.angle_gamma   90.00
#
_symmetry.space_group_name_H-M   'P 1'
#
loop_
_entity.id
_entity.type
_entity.pdbx_description
1 polymer ?
#
loop_
_entity_poly.entity_id
_entity_poly.type
_entity_poly.pdbx_seq_one_letter_code
_entity_poly.pdbx_strand_id
1 'polypeptide(L)'
;MKRKISLMLLWGVLATTLASCSFKWEVPINKRDPYEKYNRKIYKFNDKVYKFLTPAAKAYAFVVPNFVQNGIFNVFQNLFEPSRVANDIFQDQWGYAGDDSMRFVANTTLGVAGIFDVANSWFDLPMRYHQNFATTLHKWGVYKKGYASPYIVWPIFGPGTVESLSNGVDAAFNPLTYIFLVPGIDTFTSYLINYSVYGVYYVNKGVSYLPAYTNLQQSTLDPYVALRNAYIQNYDYSMAKILKQKPPQAESAQQNDQAVLNILGINSGSTSSEVASSGESFITNSQNIPVLKSSLSTVNDAAKV
;
A
#
# COMPACT_ATOMS: atom_id res chain seq x y z
N MET A 1 -15.31 -22.96 -51.36
CA MET A 1 -14.27 -21.92 -51.15
C MET A 1 -14.71 -20.75 -50.27
N LYS A 2 -15.88 -20.11 -50.50
CA LYS A 2 -16.32 -18.90 -49.77
C LYS A 2 -16.36 -19.02 -48.23
N ARG A 3 -16.74 -20.19 -47.69
CA ARG A 3 -16.81 -20.44 -46.23
C ARG A 3 -15.44 -20.55 -45.54
N LYS A 4 -14.40 -21.03 -46.26
CA LYS A 4 -13.02 -21.09 -45.75
C LYS A 4 -12.37 -19.70 -45.72
N ILE A 5 -12.66 -18.86 -46.72
CA ILE A 5 -12.19 -17.47 -46.81
C ILE A 5 -12.83 -16.60 -45.70
N SER A 6 -14.13 -16.80 -45.42
CA SER A 6 -14.82 -16.10 -44.33
C SER A 6 -14.29 -16.50 -42.94
N LEU A 7 -13.94 -17.78 -42.71
CA LEU A 7 -13.28 -18.18 -41.47
C LEU A 7 -11.89 -17.54 -41.36
N MET A 8 -11.07 -17.58 -42.42
CA MET A 8 -9.72 -16.99 -42.38
C MET A 8 -9.74 -15.47 -42.13
N LEU A 9 -10.73 -14.75 -42.66
CA LEU A 9 -10.95 -13.33 -42.33
C LEU A 9 -11.36 -13.12 -40.88
N LEU A 10 -12.19 -14.00 -40.31
CA LEU A 10 -12.60 -13.92 -38.90
C LEU A 10 -11.41 -14.16 -37.95
N TRP A 11 -10.53 -15.12 -38.27
CA TRP A 11 -9.30 -15.37 -37.52
C TRP A 11 -8.29 -14.23 -37.67
N GLY A 12 -8.21 -13.60 -38.85
CA GLY A 12 -7.39 -12.41 -39.08
C GLY A 12 -7.85 -11.20 -38.26
N VAL A 13 -9.16 -10.97 -38.16
CA VAL A 13 -9.74 -9.89 -37.33
C VAL A 13 -9.61 -10.19 -35.82
N LEU A 14 -9.70 -11.46 -35.43
CA LEU A 14 -9.45 -11.86 -34.04
C LEU A 14 -7.97 -11.68 -33.65
N ALA A 15 -7.04 -11.98 -34.55
CA ALA A 15 -5.60 -11.77 -34.32
C ALA A 15 -5.22 -10.28 -34.24
N THR A 16 -5.85 -9.41 -35.03
CA THR A 16 -5.57 -7.95 -35.00
C THR A 16 -6.20 -7.23 -33.80
N THR A 17 -7.32 -7.74 -33.27
CA THR A 17 -7.92 -7.21 -32.04
C THR A 17 -7.13 -7.61 -30.79
N LEU A 18 -6.53 -8.81 -30.75
CA LEU A 18 -5.64 -9.24 -29.67
C LEU A 18 -4.31 -8.47 -29.61
N ALA A 19 -3.78 -8.03 -30.77
CA ALA A 19 -2.54 -7.24 -30.83
C ALA A 19 -2.71 -5.77 -30.42
N SER A 20 -3.94 -5.27 -30.27
CA SER A 20 -4.22 -3.85 -29.99
C SER A 20 -4.27 -3.49 -28.51
N CYS A 21 -4.19 -4.46 -27.61
CA CYS A 21 -3.96 -4.22 -26.18
C CYS A 21 -2.45 -4.20 -25.88
N SER A 22 -1.75 -3.14 -26.30
CA SER A 22 -0.39 -2.89 -25.80
C SER A 22 -0.46 -2.39 -24.36
N PHE A 23 -0.78 -3.31 -23.45
CA PHE A 23 -0.69 -3.08 -22.02
C PHE A 23 0.79 -2.97 -21.69
N LYS A 24 1.24 -1.76 -21.36
CA LYS A 24 2.65 -1.53 -21.02
C LYS A 24 2.86 -2.09 -19.62
N TRP A 25 3.54 -3.24 -19.55
CA TRP A 25 3.89 -3.84 -18.27
C TRP A 25 5.02 -3.06 -17.57
N GLU A 26 5.91 -2.42 -18.35
CA GLU A 26 7.03 -1.62 -17.86
C GLU A 26 7.07 -0.22 -18.50
N VAL A 27 7.52 0.78 -17.74
CA VAL A 27 7.73 2.16 -18.22
C VAL A 27 9.03 2.75 -17.65
N PRO A 28 9.68 3.68 -18.36
CA PRO A 28 10.83 4.42 -17.81
C PRO A 28 10.46 5.11 -16.50
N ILE A 29 11.36 5.10 -15.50
CA ILE A 29 11.11 5.68 -14.16
C ILE A 29 10.71 7.16 -14.22
N ASN A 30 11.24 7.91 -15.19
CA ASN A 30 10.91 9.33 -15.40
C ASN A 30 9.54 9.57 -16.06
N LYS A 31 8.85 8.51 -16.52
CA LYS A 31 7.52 8.57 -17.15
C LYS A 31 6.60 7.49 -16.55
N ARG A 32 6.50 7.49 -15.23
CA ARG A 32 5.79 6.45 -14.48
C ARG A 32 4.27 6.46 -14.64
N ASP A 33 3.70 7.54 -15.17
CA ASP A 33 2.27 7.71 -15.41
C ASP A 33 1.95 7.81 -16.91
N PRO A 34 2.01 6.70 -17.67
CA PRO A 34 1.66 6.71 -19.10
C PRO A 34 0.15 6.89 -19.35
N TYR A 35 -0.69 6.68 -18.33
CA TYR A 35 -2.14 6.65 -18.42
C TYR A 35 -2.80 7.86 -17.73
N GLU A 36 -2.11 9.00 -17.63
CA GLU A 36 -2.55 10.16 -16.85
C GLU A 36 -4.00 10.61 -17.16
N LYS A 37 -4.40 10.62 -18.44
CA LYS A 37 -5.77 11.00 -18.83
C LYS A 37 -6.84 10.05 -18.26
N TYR A 38 -6.55 8.75 -18.21
CA TYR A 38 -7.41 7.75 -17.59
C TYR A 38 -7.39 7.90 -16.07
N ASN A 39 -6.19 7.96 -15.49
CA ASN A 39 -5.96 8.06 -14.06
C ASN A 39 -6.64 9.29 -13.44
N ARG A 40 -6.60 10.46 -14.11
CA ARG A 40 -7.32 11.67 -13.67
C ARG A 40 -8.84 11.51 -13.72
N LYS A 41 -9.38 10.78 -14.71
CA LYS A 41 -10.83 10.51 -14.78
C LYS A 41 -11.28 9.59 -13.66
N ILE A 42 -10.54 8.51 -13.43
CA ILE A 42 -10.83 7.57 -12.34
C ILE A 42 -10.61 8.24 -10.98
N TYR A 43 -9.59 9.09 -10.83
CA TYR A 43 -9.40 9.89 -9.63
C TYR A 43 -10.63 10.75 -9.33
N LYS A 44 -11.19 11.46 -10.32
CA LYS A 44 -12.42 12.25 -10.15
C LYS A 44 -13.63 11.37 -9.80
N PHE A 45 -13.71 10.17 -10.37
CA PHE A 45 -14.76 9.21 -10.02
C PHE A 45 -14.62 8.76 -8.56
N ASN A 46 -13.44 8.31 -8.16
CA ASN A 46 -13.12 7.90 -6.79
C ASN A 46 -13.38 9.05 -5.80
N ASP A 47 -12.99 10.27 -6.14
CA ASP A 47 -13.23 11.44 -5.30
C ASP A 47 -14.72 11.65 -4.99
N LYS A 48 -15.59 11.52 -6.00
CA LYS A 48 -17.05 11.59 -5.79
C LYS A 48 -17.54 10.46 -4.89
N VAL A 49 -17.06 9.23 -5.12
CA VAL A 49 -17.41 8.06 -4.30
C VAL A 49 -16.97 8.27 -2.85
N TYR A 50 -15.73 8.70 -2.62
CA TYR A 50 -15.20 8.93 -1.27
C TYR A 50 -15.95 10.06 -0.56
N LYS A 51 -16.30 11.15 -1.25
CA LYS A 51 -17.14 12.23 -0.69
C LYS A 51 -18.51 11.72 -0.29
N PHE A 52 -19.12 10.86 -1.11
CA PHE A 52 -20.41 10.23 -0.79
C PHE A 52 -20.31 9.28 0.42
N LEU A 53 -19.21 8.53 0.55
CA LEU A 53 -18.98 7.60 1.66
C LEU A 53 -18.47 8.27 2.94
N THR A 54 -17.95 9.50 2.86
CA THR A 54 -17.35 10.24 3.98
C THR A 54 -18.27 10.34 5.21
N PRO A 55 -19.58 10.65 5.09
CA PRO A 55 -20.47 10.71 6.25
C PRO A 55 -20.61 9.35 6.95
N ALA A 56 -20.73 8.26 6.18
CA ALA A 56 -20.80 6.91 6.73
C ALA A 56 -19.48 6.52 7.41
N ALA A 57 -18.34 6.87 6.82
CA ALA A 57 -17.03 6.65 7.42
C ALA A 57 -16.84 7.43 8.73
N LYS A 58 -17.31 8.69 8.80
CA LYS A 58 -17.29 9.48 10.04
C LYS A 58 -18.22 8.90 11.12
N ALA A 59 -19.39 8.41 10.73
CA ALA A 59 -20.30 7.73 11.65
C ALA A 59 -19.67 6.44 12.21
N TYR A 60 -19.02 5.64 11.35
CA TYR A 60 -18.25 4.47 11.79
C TYR A 60 -17.14 4.86 12.76
N ALA A 61 -16.34 5.89 12.44
CA ALA A 61 -15.26 6.38 13.30
C ALA A 61 -15.76 6.89 14.67
N PHE A 62 -16.99 7.42 14.71
CA PHE A 62 -17.64 7.88 15.93
C PHE A 62 -18.17 6.73 16.79
N VAL A 63 -18.76 5.70 16.16
CA VAL A 63 -19.37 4.56 16.87
C VAL A 63 -18.31 3.54 17.32
N VAL A 64 -17.31 3.29 16.49
CA VAL A 64 -16.31 2.24 16.72
C VAL A 64 -15.06 2.87 17.35
N PRO A 65 -14.69 2.50 18.60
CA PRO A 65 -13.51 3.04 19.27
C PRO A 65 -12.22 2.70 18.53
N ASN A 66 -11.20 3.56 18.66
CA ASN A 66 -9.90 3.39 18.01
C ASN A 66 -9.23 2.03 18.31
N PHE A 67 -9.39 1.49 19.52
CA PHE A 67 -8.81 0.18 19.86
C PHE A 67 -9.43 -0.96 19.05
N VAL A 68 -10.73 -0.88 18.74
CA VAL A 68 -11.41 -1.87 17.89
C VAL A 68 -10.98 -1.71 16.44
N GLN A 69 -10.88 -0.46 15.95
CA GLN A 69 -10.39 -0.19 14.59
C GLN A 69 -8.96 -0.75 14.38
N ASN A 70 -8.09 -0.54 15.38
CA ASN A 70 -6.74 -1.10 15.37
C ASN A 70 -6.75 -2.62 15.47
N GLY A 71 -7.60 -3.21 16.32
CA GLY A 71 -7.76 -4.66 16.43
C GLY A 71 -8.19 -5.31 15.12
N ILE A 72 -9.18 -4.72 14.42
CA ILE A 72 -9.58 -5.14 13.08
C ILE A 72 -8.38 -5.08 12.15
N PHE A 73 -7.68 -3.94 12.09
CA PHE A 73 -6.51 -3.79 11.24
C PHE A 73 -5.46 -4.87 11.50
N ASN A 74 -5.12 -5.13 12.77
CA ASN A 74 -4.14 -6.12 13.20
C ASN A 74 -4.54 -7.54 12.80
N VAL A 75 -5.82 -7.92 12.94
CA VAL A 75 -6.29 -9.25 12.53
C VAL A 75 -6.04 -9.47 11.04
N PHE A 76 -6.36 -8.47 10.19
CA PHE A 76 -6.07 -8.57 8.76
C PHE A 76 -4.58 -8.61 8.47
N GLN A 77 -3.77 -7.83 9.19
CA GLN A 77 -2.31 -7.91 9.04
C GLN A 77 -1.79 -9.30 9.37
N ASN A 78 -2.27 -9.91 10.47
CA ASN A 78 -1.93 -11.27 10.86
C ASN A 78 -2.33 -12.30 9.78
N LEU A 79 -3.51 -12.14 9.16
CA LEU A 79 -3.95 -12.99 8.06
C LEU A 79 -3.10 -12.85 6.79
N PHE A 80 -2.45 -11.70 6.60
CA PHE A 80 -1.51 -11.50 5.50
C PHE A 80 -0.09 -12.01 5.81
N GLU A 81 0.30 -12.24 7.07
CA GLU A 81 1.67 -12.69 7.43
C GLU A 81 2.08 -13.98 6.69
N PRO A 82 1.25 -15.04 6.52
CA PRO A 82 1.66 -16.23 5.77
C PRO A 82 2.06 -15.93 4.33
N SER A 83 1.36 -15.00 3.67
CA SER A 83 1.74 -14.55 2.32
C SER A 83 3.04 -13.77 2.30
N ARG A 84 3.35 -13.01 3.36
CA ARG A 84 4.64 -12.31 3.50
C ARG A 84 5.77 -13.29 3.70
N VAL A 85 5.60 -14.28 4.58
CA VAL A 85 6.58 -15.36 4.81
C VAL A 85 6.90 -16.10 3.51
N ALA A 86 5.88 -16.46 2.72
CA ALA A 86 6.09 -17.10 1.42
C ALA A 86 6.89 -16.20 0.47
N ASN A 87 6.58 -14.91 0.41
CA ASN A 87 7.32 -13.95 -0.41
C ASN A 87 8.74 -13.69 0.10
N ASP A 88 8.96 -13.62 1.42
CA ASP A 88 10.30 -13.49 2.00
C ASP A 88 11.18 -14.67 1.59
N ILE A 89 10.62 -15.88 1.60
CA ILE A 89 11.30 -17.09 1.12
C ILE A 89 11.60 -16.97 -0.39
N PHE A 90 10.62 -16.57 -1.20
CA PHE A 90 10.85 -16.34 -2.65
C PHE A 90 11.83 -15.19 -2.91
N GLN A 91 12.01 -14.30 -1.95
CA GLN A 91 12.97 -13.22 -1.97
C GLN A 91 14.30 -13.59 -1.30
N ASP A 92 14.56 -14.87 -0.96
CA ASP A 92 15.76 -15.34 -0.25
C ASP A 92 16.08 -14.54 1.04
N GLN A 93 15.05 -13.95 1.66
CA GLN A 93 15.16 -13.11 2.86
C GLN A 93 14.82 -13.93 4.10
N TRP A 94 15.63 -14.95 4.38
CA TRP A 94 15.42 -15.89 5.48
C TRP A 94 15.23 -15.23 6.86
N GLY A 95 15.93 -14.13 7.12
CA GLY A 95 15.76 -13.36 8.36
C GLY A 95 14.36 -12.74 8.46
N TYR A 96 13.85 -12.16 7.38
CA TYR A 96 12.50 -11.59 7.38
C TYR A 96 11.43 -12.68 7.41
N ALA A 97 11.64 -13.80 6.71
CA ALA A 97 10.75 -14.96 6.80
C ALA A 97 10.63 -15.48 8.25
N GLY A 98 11.76 -15.52 8.98
CA GLY A 98 11.78 -15.89 10.40
C GLY A 98 11.02 -14.91 11.28
N ASP A 99 11.29 -13.62 11.13
CA ASP A 99 10.60 -12.56 11.88
C ASP A 99 9.09 -12.55 11.61
N ASP A 100 8.67 -12.59 10.34
CA ASP A 100 7.27 -12.56 9.93
C ASP A 100 6.54 -13.86 10.36
N SER A 101 7.24 -14.99 10.39
CA SER A 101 6.72 -16.25 10.99
C SER A 101 6.51 -16.10 12.50
N MET A 102 7.47 -15.52 13.22
CA MET A 102 7.34 -15.25 14.65
C MET A 102 6.21 -14.26 14.93
N ARG A 103 6.03 -13.24 14.07
CA ARG A 103 4.91 -12.32 14.14
C ARG A 103 3.58 -13.07 14.02
N PHE A 104 3.42 -13.93 13.02
CA PHE A 104 2.21 -14.72 12.83
C PHE A 104 1.91 -15.60 14.05
N VAL A 105 2.90 -16.33 14.56
CA VAL A 105 2.72 -17.23 15.71
C VAL A 105 2.38 -16.43 16.97
N ALA A 106 3.15 -15.39 17.30
CA ALA A 106 2.94 -14.58 18.50
C ALA A 106 1.58 -13.87 18.47
N ASN A 107 1.22 -13.24 17.35
CA ASN A 107 -0.04 -12.52 17.21
C ASN A 107 -1.24 -13.48 17.19
N THR A 108 -1.11 -14.65 16.56
CA THR A 108 -2.19 -15.66 16.56
C THR A 108 -2.41 -16.27 17.93
N THR A 109 -1.34 -16.60 18.67
CA THR A 109 -1.42 -17.29 19.97
C THR A 109 -1.61 -16.34 21.15
N LEU A 110 -0.68 -15.40 21.35
CA LEU A 110 -0.69 -14.46 22.47
C LEU A 110 -1.53 -13.21 22.16
N GLY A 111 -1.61 -12.83 20.89
CA GLY A 111 -2.37 -11.66 20.43
C GLY A 111 -3.86 -11.91 20.19
N VAL A 112 -4.40 -13.04 20.64
CA VAL A 112 -5.81 -13.43 20.48
C VAL A 112 -6.23 -13.40 19.00
N ALA A 113 -5.67 -14.31 18.19
CA ALA A 113 -5.89 -14.40 16.75
C ALA A 113 -5.48 -13.14 15.95
N GLY A 114 -4.57 -12.33 16.49
CA GLY A 114 -4.03 -11.13 15.85
C GLY A 114 -4.79 -9.85 16.17
N ILE A 115 -5.69 -9.83 17.16
CA ILE A 115 -6.31 -8.58 17.64
C ILE A 115 -5.25 -7.63 18.22
N PHE A 116 -4.30 -8.18 18.98
CA PHE A 116 -3.19 -7.43 19.55
C PHE A 116 -1.88 -7.75 18.82
N ASP A 117 -1.13 -6.72 18.41
CA ASP A 117 0.22 -6.88 17.84
C ASP A 117 1.24 -7.08 18.96
N VAL A 118 1.21 -8.27 19.55
CA VAL A 118 2.14 -8.71 20.61
C VAL A 118 3.56 -8.84 20.06
N ALA A 119 3.69 -9.24 18.80
CA ALA A 119 5.00 -9.38 18.16
C ALA A 119 5.77 -8.06 18.13
N ASN A 120 5.12 -6.97 17.72
CA ASN A 120 5.75 -5.65 17.76
C ASN A 120 5.94 -5.16 19.21
N SER A 121 4.95 -5.36 20.07
CA SER A 121 4.95 -4.74 21.41
C SER A 121 5.90 -5.41 22.42
N TRP A 122 6.06 -6.73 22.35
CA TRP A 122 6.82 -7.51 23.34
C TRP A 122 8.15 -8.05 22.79
N PHE A 123 8.22 -8.29 21.48
CA PHE A 123 9.38 -8.89 20.84
C PHE A 123 10.11 -7.93 19.90
N ASP A 124 9.69 -6.66 19.81
CA ASP A 124 10.27 -5.62 18.95
C ASP A 124 10.40 -6.07 17.49
N LEU A 125 9.40 -6.81 17.00
CA LEU A 125 9.32 -7.25 15.61
C LEU A 125 8.35 -6.34 14.86
N PRO A 126 8.78 -5.19 14.29
CA PRO A 126 7.87 -4.30 13.58
C PRO A 126 7.38 -4.90 12.27
N MET A 127 6.12 -4.63 11.94
CA MET A 127 5.52 -5.12 10.70
C MET A 127 6.20 -4.52 9.46
N ARG A 128 6.48 -5.37 8.47
CA ARG A 128 7.00 -4.95 7.17
C ARG A 128 5.86 -4.84 6.16
N TYR A 129 5.68 -3.62 5.65
CA TYR A 129 4.75 -3.36 4.56
C TYR A 129 5.43 -3.66 3.23
N HIS A 130 4.64 -4.10 2.24
CA HIS A 130 5.07 -4.36 0.85
C HIS A 130 5.86 -5.67 0.60
N GLN A 131 5.86 -6.63 1.53
CA GLN A 131 6.30 -8.00 1.24
C GLN A 131 5.20 -8.76 0.46
N ASN A 132 5.16 -8.56 -0.85
CA ASN A 132 4.14 -9.14 -1.72
C ASN A 132 4.77 -9.69 -3.01
N PHE A 133 3.97 -10.40 -3.80
CA PHE A 133 4.47 -11.04 -5.01
C PHE A 133 5.00 -10.04 -6.04
N ALA A 134 4.43 -8.83 -6.13
CA ALA A 134 4.96 -7.80 -7.00
C ALA A 134 6.41 -7.42 -6.66
N THR A 135 6.73 -7.26 -5.37
CA THR A 135 8.11 -7.01 -4.91
C THR A 135 9.01 -8.22 -5.17
N THR A 136 8.50 -9.44 -5.02
CA THR A 136 9.20 -10.66 -5.42
C THR A 136 9.56 -10.63 -6.91
N LEU A 137 8.62 -10.32 -7.80
CA LEU A 137 8.87 -10.17 -9.23
C LEU A 137 9.90 -9.07 -9.54
N HIS A 138 9.86 -7.97 -8.78
CA HIS A 138 10.85 -6.91 -8.89
C HIS A 138 12.26 -7.41 -8.54
N LYS A 139 12.41 -8.17 -7.45
CA LYS A 139 13.70 -8.77 -7.04
C LYS A 139 14.27 -9.65 -8.15
N TRP A 140 13.43 -10.46 -8.80
CA TRP A 140 13.85 -11.37 -9.87
C TRP A 140 14.04 -10.69 -11.24
N GLY A 141 13.98 -9.36 -11.30
CA GLY A 141 14.36 -8.61 -12.49
C GLY A 141 13.34 -8.67 -13.63
N VAL A 142 12.05 -8.78 -13.32
CA VAL A 142 10.97 -8.68 -14.32
C VAL A 142 11.01 -7.34 -15.07
N TYR A 143 11.55 -6.29 -14.43
CA TYR A 143 11.73 -4.97 -15.02
C TYR A 143 13.17 -4.74 -15.48
N LYS A 144 13.33 -4.15 -16.66
CA LYS A 144 14.64 -3.69 -17.12
C LYS A 144 15.19 -2.60 -16.20
N LYS A 145 16.53 -2.49 -16.10
CA LYS A 145 17.19 -1.41 -15.36
C LYS A 145 16.70 -0.05 -15.87
N GLY A 146 16.22 0.81 -14.98
CA GLY A 146 15.67 2.12 -15.33
C GLY A 146 14.18 2.11 -15.72
N TYR A 147 13.53 0.95 -15.64
CA TYR A 147 12.10 0.77 -15.85
C TYR A 147 11.44 0.32 -14.55
N ALA A 148 10.15 0.65 -14.41
CA ALA A 148 9.31 0.25 -13.30
C ALA A 148 7.89 -0.03 -13.78
N SER A 149 7.06 -0.60 -12.91
CA SER A 149 5.65 -0.78 -13.21
C SER A 149 4.95 0.57 -13.37
N PRO A 150 4.07 0.72 -14.38
CA PRO A 150 3.29 1.94 -14.54
C PRO A 150 2.30 2.17 -13.40
N TYR A 151 2.15 3.44 -13.05
CA TYR A 151 1.15 3.93 -12.12
C TYR A 151 -0.25 3.90 -12.76
N ILE A 152 -1.21 3.41 -11.99
CA ILE A 152 -2.61 3.35 -12.38
C ILE A 152 -3.50 3.70 -11.19
N VAL A 153 -4.60 4.39 -11.44
CA VAL A 153 -5.64 4.62 -10.42
C VAL A 153 -6.73 3.59 -10.62
N TRP A 154 -6.91 2.73 -9.64
CA TRP A 154 -7.96 1.72 -9.61
C TRP A 154 -9.29 2.34 -9.18
N PRO A 155 -10.41 2.02 -9.84
CA PRO A 155 -11.73 2.43 -9.39
C PRO A 155 -11.97 1.95 -7.95
N ILE A 156 -12.46 2.83 -7.08
CA ILE A 156 -12.76 2.60 -5.65
C ILE A 156 -11.52 2.33 -4.77
N PHE A 157 -10.53 1.56 -5.23
CA PHE A 157 -9.33 1.21 -4.45
C PHE A 157 -8.26 2.31 -4.40
N GLY A 158 -8.24 3.22 -5.38
CA GLY A 158 -7.34 4.38 -5.37
C GLY A 158 -6.01 4.14 -6.10
N PRO A 159 -4.93 4.83 -5.68
CA PRO A 159 -3.63 4.77 -6.36
C PRO A 159 -3.00 3.38 -6.27
N GLY A 160 -2.41 2.91 -7.37
CA GLY A 160 -1.84 1.58 -7.50
C GLY A 160 -0.74 1.51 -8.57
N THR A 161 -0.09 0.36 -8.66
CA THR A 161 0.76 -0.02 -9.79
C THR A 161 0.11 -1.16 -10.57
N VAL A 162 0.45 -1.28 -11.85
CA VAL A 162 0.00 -2.39 -12.70
C VAL A 162 0.47 -3.75 -12.16
N GLU A 163 1.69 -3.81 -11.63
CA GLU A 163 2.27 -5.01 -11.02
C GLU A 163 1.50 -5.49 -9.79
N SER A 164 0.75 -4.61 -9.12
CA SER A 164 -0.07 -4.99 -7.97
C SER A 164 -1.15 -6.04 -8.34
N LEU A 165 -1.50 -6.21 -9.62
CA LEU A 165 -2.34 -7.32 -10.08
C LEU A 165 -1.71 -8.70 -9.82
N SER A 166 -0.37 -8.78 -9.83
CA SER A 166 0.35 -10.02 -9.55
C SER A 166 0.24 -10.45 -8.09
N ASN A 167 -0.09 -9.54 -7.17
CA ASN A 167 -0.40 -9.85 -5.77
C ASN A 167 -1.65 -10.74 -5.62
N GLY A 168 -2.40 -11.00 -6.70
CA GLY A 168 -3.43 -12.05 -6.69
C GLY A 168 -2.87 -13.43 -6.35
N VAL A 169 -1.56 -13.68 -6.60
CA VAL A 169 -0.88 -14.91 -6.17
C VAL A 169 -0.82 -15.01 -4.65
N ASP A 170 -0.71 -13.88 -3.94
CA ASP A 170 -0.65 -13.85 -2.47
C ASP A 170 -1.95 -14.35 -1.82
N ALA A 171 -3.08 -14.25 -2.53
CA ALA A 171 -4.35 -14.79 -2.07
C ALA A 171 -4.30 -16.31 -1.85
N ALA A 172 -3.44 -17.04 -2.57
CA ALA A 172 -3.26 -18.48 -2.38
C ALA A 172 -2.57 -18.82 -1.05
N PHE A 173 -1.91 -17.87 -0.40
CA PHE A 173 -1.30 -18.06 0.92
C PHE A 173 -2.17 -17.50 2.05
N ASN A 174 -3.31 -16.88 1.72
CA ASN A 174 -4.20 -16.31 2.72
C ASN A 174 -5.18 -17.37 3.24
N PRO A 175 -5.25 -17.62 4.57
CA PRO A 175 -6.20 -18.55 5.16
C PRO A 175 -7.67 -18.26 4.81
N LEU A 176 -8.06 -16.99 4.63
CA LEU A 176 -9.44 -16.60 4.28
C LEU A 176 -9.90 -17.16 2.93
N THR A 177 -8.98 -17.36 1.99
CA THR A 177 -9.28 -17.92 0.67
C THR A 177 -9.84 -19.35 0.76
N TYR A 178 -9.47 -20.09 1.81
CA TYR A 178 -9.81 -21.50 2.00
C TYR A 178 -11.01 -21.74 2.91
N ILE A 179 -11.75 -20.70 3.30
CA ILE A 179 -12.90 -20.84 4.21
C ILE A 179 -14.03 -21.73 3.65
N PHE A 180 -14.07 -21.94 2.33
CA PHE A 180 -15.00 -22.88 1.69
C PHE A 180 -14.71 -24.36 2.05
N LEU A 181 -13.55 -24.67 2.62
CA LEU A 181 -13.21 -26.02 3.08
C LEU A 181 -13.78 -26.32 4.48
N VAL A 182 -14.32 -25.32 5.18
CA VAL A 182 -14.91 -25.50 6.50
C VAL A 182 -16.23 -26.27 6.37
N PRO A 183 -16.42 -27.39 7.10
CA PRO A 183 -17.65 -28.16 7.06
C PRO A 183 -18.87 -27.29 7.39
N GLY A 184 -19.89 -27.33 6.53
CA GLY A 184 -21.13 -26.55 6.70
C GLY A 184 -21.13 -25.17 6.05
N ILE A 185 -20.03 -24.74 5.42
CA ILE A 185 -19.98 -23.51 4.61
C ILE A 185 -20.02 -23.90 3.14
N ASP A 186 -21.08 -23.54 2.44
CA ASP A 186 -21.15 -23.72 0.98
C ASP A 186 -20.31 -22.66 0.24
N THR A 187 -20.06 -22.90 -1.06
CA THR A 187 -19.24 -22.02 -1.88
C THR A 187 -19.79 -20.59 -1.94
N PHE A 188 -21.12 -20.43 -2.00
CA PHE A 188 -21.75 -19.11 -2.07
C PHE A 188 -21.58 -18.31 -0.77
N THR A 189 -21.80 -18.96 0.37
CA THR A 189 -21.62 -18.40 1.71
C THR A 189 -20.16 -18.05 1.95
N SER A 190 -19.21 -18.88 1.51
CA SER A 190 -17.77 -18.57 1.57
C SER A 190 -17.41 -17.28 0.83
N TYR A 191 -17.93 -17.07 -0.39
CA TYR A 191 -17.72 -15.83 -1.12
C TYR A 191 -18.33 -14.63 -0.40
N LEU A 192 -19.55 -14.77 0.12
CA LEU A 192 -20.22 -13.70 0.87
C LEU A 192 -19.43 -13.31 2.13
N ILE A 193 -18.93 -14.30 2.88
CA ILE A 193 -18.07 -14.08 4.05
C ILE A 193 -16.79 -13.36 3.64
N ASN A 194 -16.09 -13.83 2.60
CA ASN A 194 -14.87 -13.18 2.13
C ASN A 194 -15.10 -11.71 1.76
N TYR A 195 -16.09 -11.43 0.91
CA TYR A 195 -16.36 -10.05 0.47
C TYR A 195 -16.81 -9.14 1.61
N SER A 196 -17.60 -9.66 2.56
CA SER A 196 -18.03 -8.87 3.73
C SER A 196 -16.86 -8.56 4.66
N VAL A 197 -16.01 -9.55 4.95
CA VAL A 197 -14.81 -9.42 5.78
C VAL A 197 -13.82 -8.42 5.14
N TYR A 198 -13.48 -8.59 3.86
CA TYR A 198 -12.65 -7.61 3.16
C TYR A 198 -13.32 -6.23 3.08
N GLY A 199 -14.64 -6.15 2.93
CA GLY A 199 -15.39 -4.91 2.97
C GLY A 199 -15.18 -4.14 4.28
N VAL A 200 -15.28 -4.83 5.42
CA VAL A 200 -15.00 -4.25 6.74
C VAL A 200 -13.56 -3.74 6.82
N TYR A 201 -12.58 -4.51 6.33
CA TYR A 201 -11.18 -4.08 6.30
C TYR A 201 -10.98 -2.80 5.48
N TYR A 202 -11.54 -2.73 4.27
CA TYR A 202 -11.39 -1.56 3.40
C TYR A 202 -12.11 -0.33 3.95
N VAL A 203 -13.26 -0.50 4.60
CA VAL A 203 -13.94 0.60 5.30
C VAL A 203 -13.09 1.11 6.46
N ASN A 204 -12.61 0.21 7.32
CA ASN A 204 -11.76 0.55 8.46
C ASN A 204 -10.47 1.26 8.01
N LYS A 205 -9.82 0.75 6.96
CA LYS A 205 -8.64 1.35 6.35
C LYS A 205 -8.94 2.70 5.67
N GLY A 206 -10.11 2.85 5.04
CA GLY A 206 -10.54 4.11 4.44
C GLY A 206 -10.75 5.21 5.49
N VAL A 207 -11.29 4.85 6.64
CA VAL A 207 -11.49 5.77 7.78
C VAL A 207 -10.16 6.32 8.29
N SER A 208 -9.13 5.48 8.43
CA SER A 208 -7.81 5.93 8.91
C SER A 208 -7.10 6.87 7.94
N TYR A 209 -7.37 6.76 6.63
CA TYR A 209 -6.79 7.65 5.61
C TYR A 209 -7.59 8.92 5.35
N LEU A 210 -8.84 9.00 5.80
CA LEU A 210 -9.74 10.10 5.52
C LEU A 210 -9.18 11.49 5.91
N PRO A 211 -8.53 11.67 7.08
CA PRO A 211 -7.94 12.97 7.44
C PRO A 211 -6.81 13.38 6.50
N ALA A 212 -5.89 12.45 6.20
CA ALA A 212 -4.76 12.70 5.30
C ALA A 212 -5.23 13.05 3.88
N TYR A 213 -6.24 12.33 3.37
CA TYR A 213 -6.85 12.61 2.08
C TYR A 213 -7.50 13.99 2.04
N THR A 214 -8.29 14.33 3.06
CA THR A 214 -8.97 15.64 3.15
C THR A 214 -7.96 16.79 3.19
N ASN A 215 -6.88 16.65 3.97
CA ASN A 215 -5.83 17.65 4.06
C ASN A 215 -5.09 17.83 2.73
N LEU A 216 -4.76 16.74 2.03
CA LEU A 216 -4.12 16.78 0.72
C LEU A 216 -5.00 17.54 -0.29
N GLN A 217 -6.31 17.28 -0.28
CA GLN A 217 -7.26 17.97 -1.17
C GLN A 217 -7.38 19.46 -0.90
N GLN A 218 -7.30 19.88 0.37
CA GLN A 218 -7.45 21.29 0.75
C GLN A 218 -6.15 22.09 0.58
N SER A 219 -5.00 21.43 0.71
CA SER A 219 -3.68 22.11 0.76
C SER A 219 -2.97 22.18 -0.60
N THR A 220 -3.49 21.50 -1.64
CA THR A 220 -2.80 21.33 -2.92
C THR A 220 -3.60 21.89 -4.09
N LEU A 221 -2.93 22.60 -5.00
CA LEU A 221 -3.53 23.08 -6.25
C LEU A 221 -3.91 21.93 -7.21
N ASP A 222 -3.08 20.88 -7.32
CA ASP A 222 -3.39 19.65 -8.07
C ASP A 222 -3.31 18.41 -7.15
N PRO A 223 -4.42 18.05 -6.47
CA PRO A 223 -4.47 16.89 -5.57
C PRO A 223 -4.13 15.57 -6.24
N TYR A 224 -4.39 15.42 -7.55
CA TYR A 224 -4.05 14.19 -8.27
C TYR A 224 -2.54 14.00 -8.37
N VAL A 225 -1.81 15.05 -8.75
CA VAL A 225 -0.34 14.99 -8.88
C VAL A 225 0.31 14.74 -7.52
N ALA A 226 -0.15 15.42 -6.47
CA ALA A 226 0.36 15.20 -5.12
C ALA A 226 0.13 13.75 -4.65
N LEU A 227 -1.08 13.22 -4.83
CA LEU A 227 -1.40 11.84 -4.45
C LEU A 227 -0.54 10.83 -5.23
N ARG A 228 -0.40 11.02 -6.55
CA ARG A 228 0.43 10.17 -7.40
C ARG A 228 1.88 10.17 -6.95
N ASN A 229 2.47 11.34 -6.74
CA ASN A 229 3.87 11.47 -6.35
C ASN A 229 4.13 10.86 -4.97
N ALA A 230 3.26 11.15 -4.00
CA ALA A 230 3.32 10.57 -2.66
C ALA A 230 3.22 9.04 -2.69
N TYR A 231 2.30 8.49 -3.49
CA TYR A 231 2.16 7.05 -3.64
C TYR A 231 3.41 6.41 -4.25
N ILE A 232 3.91 6.95 -5.37
CA ILE A 232 5.11 6.41 -6.05
C ILE A 232 6.32 6.46 -5.13
N GLN A 233 6.52 7.59 -4.43
CA GLN A 233 7.63 7.76 -3.50
C GLN A 233 7.57 6.76 -2.35
N ASN A 234 6.40 6.60 -1.71
CA ASN A 234 6.22 5.64 -0.64
C ASN A 234 6.41 4.19 -1.13
N TYR A 235 5.92 3.87 -2.34
CA TYR A 235 6.06 2.56 -2.96
C TYR A 235 7.54 2.21 -3.22
N ASP A 236 8.28 3.11 -3.87
CA ASP A 236 9.71 2.93 -4.15
C ASP A 236 10.54 2.82 -2.88
N TYR A 237 10.28 3.70 -1.92
CA TYR A 237 10.98 3.69 -0.64
C TYR A 237 10.77 2.37 0.10
N SER A 238 9.52 1.89 0.17
CA SER A 238 9.19 0.64 0.83
C SER A 238 9.83 -0.56 0.14
N MET A 239 9.77 -0.59 -1.20
CA MET A 239 10.37 -1.66 -1.98
C MET A 239 11.90 -1.67 -1.88
N ALA A 240 12.55 -0.50 -1.94
CA ALA A 240 14.00 -0.39 -1.76
C ALA A 240 14.43 -0.82 -0.35
N LYS A 241 13.66 -0.44 0.67
CA LYS A 241 13.90 -0.84 2.07
C LYS A 241 13.84 -2.36 2.23
N ILE A 242 12.82 -3.01 1.66
CA ILE A 242 12.67 -4.48 1.68
C ILE A 242 13.84 -5.14 0.96
N LEU A 243 14.14 -4.70 -0.26
CA LEU A 243 15.17 -5.33 -1.09
C LEU A 243 16.59 -4.97 -0.64
N LYS A 244 16.74 -4.19 0.44
CA LYS A 244 18.02 -3.64 0.94
C LYS A 244 18.80 -2.91 -0.16
N GLN A 245 18.09 -2.28 -1.09
CA GLN A 245 18.67 -1.51 -2.18
C GLN A 245 18.82 -0.05 -1.76
N LYS A 246 19.82 0.67 -2.31
CA LYS A 246 19.90 2.12 -2.12
C LYS A 246 18.63 2.74 -2.75
N PRO A 247 17.83 3.52 -1.99
CA PRO A 247 16.57 4.05 -2.50
C PRO A 247 16.85 4.95 -3.73
N PRO A 248 16.08 4.77 -4.82
CA PRO A 248 16.24 5.62 -6.00
C PRO A 248 15.74 7.03 -5.64
N GLN A 249 16.65 8.02 -5.64
CA GLN A 249 16.45 9.48 -5.41
C GLN A 249 16.86 10.09 -4.05
N ALA A 250 17.86 9.55 -3.36
CA ALA A 250 18.46 10.22 -2.19
C ALA A 250 19.43 11.40 -2.53
N GLU A 251 19.55 11.87 -3.78
CA GLU A 251 20.53 12.92 -4.12
C GLU A 251 19.94 14.20 -4.77
N SER A 252 18.71 14.19 -5.28
CA SER A 252 18.14 15.35 -6.01
C SER A 252 16.70 15.73 -5.65
N ALA A 253 15.97 14.88 -4.94
CA ALA A 253 14.63 15.18 -4.43
C ALA A 253 14.66 15.78 -3.01
N GLN A 254 15.71 15.54 -2.24
CA GLN A 254 15.78 15.86 -0.81
C GLN A 254 15.65 17.36 -0.49
N GLN A 255 16.17 18.27 -1.32
CA GLN A 255 16.06 19.71 -1.07
C GLN A 255 14.67 20.27 -1.40
N ASN A 256 14.02 19.77 -2.47
CA ASN A 256 12.70 20.23 -2.88
C ASN A 256 11.59 19.55 -2.07
N ASP A 257 11.80 18.28 -1.69
CA ASP A 257 10.88 17.50 -0.87
C ASP A 257 10.89 17.96 0.58
N GLN A 258 12.03 18.36 1.15
CA GLN A 258 12.06 18.88 2.52
C GLN A 258 11.33 20.22 2.63
N ALA A 259 11.37 21.06 1.59
CA ALA A 259 10.56 22.27 1.50
C ALA A 259 9.05 21.95 1.40
N VAL A 260 8.67 20.95 0.61
CA VAL A 260 7.27 20.49 0.48
C VAL A 260 6.78 19.78 1.75
N LEU A 261 7.61 18.96 2.40
CA LEU A 261 7.32 18.25 3.65
C LEU A 261 7.19 19.22 4.82
N ASN A 262 7.97 20.32 4.83
CA ASN A 262 7.81 21.42 5.77
C ASN A 262 6.49 22.20 5.53
N ILE A 263 6.09 22.41 4.28
CA ILE A 263 4.77 22.99 3.93
C ILE A 263 3.62 22.06 4.33
N LEU A 264 3.83 20.74 4.26
CA LEU A 264 2.85 19.71 4.61
C LEU A 264 2.84 19.33 6.11
N GLY A 265 3.69 19.95 6.93
CA GLY A 265 3.75 19.71 8.38
C GLY A 265 4.28 18.33 8.78
N ILE A 266 4.97 17.61 7.90
CA ILE A 266 5.52 16.28 8.17
C ILE A 266 6.96 16.45 8.67
N ASN A 267 7.16 16.31 9.98
CA ASN A 267 8.46 16.46 10.61
C ASN A 267 9.36 15.26 10.24
N SER A 268 10.42 15.49 9.47
CA SER A 268 11.43 14.49 9.07
C SER A 268 12.41 14.12 10.20
N GLY A 269 12.00 14.30 11.46
CA GLY A 269 12.84 14.13 12.65
C GLY A 269 13.09 12.68 13.10
N SER A 270 12.62 11.67 12.39
CA SER A 270 12.85 10.26 12.77
C SER A 270 13.65 9.44 11.75
N THR A 271 14.18 10.07 10.70
CA THR A 271 14.99 9.40 9.67
C THR A 271 16.45 9.85 9.64
N SER A 272 16.88 10.63 10.63
CA SER A 272 18.23 11.22 10.67
C SER A 272 19.02 10.89 11.94
N SER A 273 18.43 10.21 12.92
CA SER A 273 19.07 9.95 14.22
C SER A 273 19.94 8.68 14.28
N GLU A 274 20.42 8.18 13.13
CA GLU A 274 21.38 7.07 13.09
C GLU A 274 22.56 7.28 12.13
N VAL A 275 22.81 8.51 11.66
CA VAL A 275 24.06 8.83 10.96
C VAL A 275 24.74 10.03 11.61
N ALA A 276 25.58 9.70 12.61
CA ALA A 276 26.81 10.36 13.03
C ALA A 276 26.90 11.90 13.03
N SER A 277 26.97 12.46 14.25
CA SER A 277 28.01 13.40 14.71
C SER A 277 28.89 14.10 13.66
N SER A 278 28.65 15.40 13.46
CA SER A 278 29.68 16.46 13.45
C SER A 278 29.00 17.83 13.41
N GLY A 279 29.59 18.80 14.11
CA GLY A 279 28.95 20.04 14.52
C GLY A 279 28.76 21.14 13.48
N GLU A 280 28.26 22.24 14.03
CA GLU A 280 28.17 23.61 13.55
C GLU A 280 26.77 24.13 13.10
N SER A 281 26.42 25.17 13.85
CA SER A 281 25.29 26.08 13.86
C SER A 281 24.90 26.70 12.52
N PHE A 282 23.59 26.81 12.26
CA PHE A 282 22.98 28.07 11.80
C PHE A 282 21.53 28.19 12.31
N ILE A 283 21.30 29.25 13.10
CA ILE A 283 20.01 29.79 13.53
C ILE A 283 19.47 30.67 12.40
N THR A 284 18.16 30.60 12.06
CA THR A 284 17.23 31.75 12.09
C THR A 284 15.80 31.36 11.70
N ASN A 285 14.95 31.30 12.73
CA ASN A 285 13.71 32.08 12.90
C ASN A 285 12.78 32.29 11.68
N SER A 286 11.66 31.57 11.63
CA SER A 286 10.41 32.03 11.00
C SER A 286 9.20 31.31 11.62
N GLN A 287 8.53 32.03 12.53
CA GLN A 287 7.08 32.11 12.79
C GLN A 287 6.25 30.82 12.79
N ASN A 288 5.69 30.52 13.97
CA ASN A 288 4.77 29.43 14.31
C ASN A 288 3.68 29.14 13.25
N ILE A 289 3.68 27.90 12.74
CA ILE A 289 2.56 27.26 12.04
C ILE A 289 2.22 25.98 12.83
N PRO A 290 0.93 25.70 13.13
CA PRO A 290 0.54 24.56 13.95
C PRO A 290 0.97 23.23 13.32
N VAL A 291 1.74 22.45 14.09
CA VAL A 291 2.30 21.15 13.73
C VAL A 291 1.18 20.12 13.51
N LEU A 292 1.17 19.48 12.33
CA LEU A 292 0.32 18.31 12.05
C LEU A 292 0.94 17.07 12.72
N LYS A 293 0.64 16.88 14.01
CA LYS A 293 0.83 15.57 14.67
C LYS A 293 -0.22 14.61 14.11
N SER A 294 0.21 13.60 13.36
CA SER A 294 -0.63 12.43 13.13
C SER A 294 -0.89 11.76 14.48
N SER A 295 -2.14 11.36 14.73
CA SER A 295 -2.61 10.80 16.00
C SER A 295 -2.08 9.39 16.31
N LEU A 296 -0.90 9.02 15.79
CA LEU A 296 -0.20 7.77 16.08
C LEU A 296 1.09 7.95 16.89
N SER A 297 1.48 9.19 17.24
CA SER A 297 2.59 9.43 18.17
C SER A 297 2.16 9.75 19.61
N THR A 298 0.87 9.73 19.92
CA THR A 298 0.36 10.08 21.27
C THR A 298 0.41 8.92 22.28
N VAL A 299 1.09 7.81 21.97
CA VAL A 299 1.18 6.65 22.87
C VAL A 299 2.57 6.48 23.51
N ASN A 300 3.60 7.25 23.11
CA ASN A 300 4.95 7.10 23.68
C ASN A 300 5.41 8.18 24.69
N ASP A 301 4.50 9.02 25.19
CA ASP A 301 4.80 9.93 26.31
C ASP A 301 4.07 9.58 27.62
N ALA A 302 3.32 8.47 27.66
CA ALA A 302 2.66 7.97 28.88
C ALA A 302 3.46 6.90 29.65
N ALA A 303 4.67 6.56 29.19
CA ALA A 303 5.55 5.56 29.83
C ALA A 303 6.82 6.17 30.46
N LYS A 304 6.80 7.47 30.77
CA LYS A 304 7.81 8.10 31.63
C LYS A 304 7.25 8.33 33.03
N VAL A 305 7.07 7.23 33.76
CA VAL A 305 7.33 7.11 35.20
C VAL A 305 7.94 5.73 35.43
#